data_AF-W4VNK6-F1
#
_entry.id   AF-W4VNK6-F1
#
_cell.length_a   1.000
_cell.length_b   1.000
_cell.length_c   1.000
_cell.angle_alpha   90.00
_cell.angle_beta   90.00
_cell.angle_gamma   90.00
#
_symmetry.space_group_name_H-M   'P 1'
#
loop_
_entity.id
_entity.type
_entity.pdbx_description
1 polymer ?
#
loop_
_entity_poly.entity_id
_entity_poly.type
_entity_poly.pdbx_seq_one_letter_code
_entity_poly.pdbx_strand_id
1 'polypeptide(L)' 'MDINQSVGNLQRQVYDLQSKLRKLQEKGLPLYPSQGATVELWERKLKQFGK' A
#
# COMPACT_ATOMS: atom_id res chain seq x y z
N MET A 1 8.83 2.17 8.79
CA MET A 1 9.96 1.59 8.03
C MET A 1 11.22 2.05 8.73
N ASP A 2 12.05 1.12 9.20
CA ASP A 2 13.33 1.48 9.82
C ASP A 2 14.40 1.49 8.73
N ILE A 3 14.98 2.67 8.50
CA ILE A 3 15.95 2.90 7.42
C ILE A 3 17.36 2.44 7.78
N ASN A 4 17.62 2.09 9.03
CA ASN A 4 18.92 1.61 9.49
C ASN A 4 19.12 0.10 9.31
N GLN A 5 18.17 -0.57 8.64
CA GLN A 5 18.21 -2.00 8.38
C GLN A 5 19.16 -2.35 7.23
N SER A 6 19.48 -3.64 7.10
CA SER A 6 20.24 -4.12 5.94
C SER A 6 19.51 -3.78 4.64
N VAL A 7 20.28 -3.53 3.57
CA VAL A 7 19.74 -3.19 2.25
C VAL A 7 18.76 -4.26 1.75
N GLY A 8 19.05 -5.53 1.99
CA GLY A 8 18.15 -6.64 1.61
C GLY A 8 16.80 -6.59 2.34
N ASN A 9 16.78 -6.19 3.61
CA ASN A 9 15.53 -6.05 4.38
C ASN A 9 14.70 -4.87 3.87
N LEU A 10 15.34 -3.75 3.57
CA LEU A 10 14.70 -2.57 2.97
C LEU A 10 14.12 -2.89 1.59
N GLN A 11 14.88 -3.56 0.72
CA GLN A 11 14.41 -3.99 -0.61
C GLN A 11 13.18 -4.89 -0.52
N ARG A 12 13.19 -5.87 0.41
CA ARG A 12 12.05 -6.76 0.61
C ARG A 12 10.81 -6.01 1.09
N GLN A 13 10.96 -5.07 2.02
CA GLN A 13 9.86 -4.24 2.50
C GLN A 13 9.28 -3.33 1.43
N VAL A 14 10.13 -2.71 0.61
CA VAL A 14 9.70 -1.90 -0.54
C VAL A 14 8.92 -2.77 -1.53
N TYR A 15 9.43 -3.96 -1.85
CA TYR A 15 8.76 -4.90 -2.75
C TYR A 15 7.38 -5.33 -2.22
N ASP A 16 7.29 -5.65 -0.93
CA ASP A 16 6.02 -6.03 -0.30
C ASP A 16 5.02 -4.88 -0.32
N LEU A 17 5.50 -3.65 -0.08
CA LEU A 17 4.66 -2.45 -0.13
C LEU A 17 4.13 -2.20 -1.55
N GLN A 18 5.00 -2.28 -2.56
CA GLN A 18 4.63 -2.14 -3.98
C GLN A 18 3.66 -3.23 -4.42
N SER A 19 3.85 -4.47 -3.98
CA SER A 19 2.96 -5.58 -4.28
C SER A 19 1.57 -5.42 -3.67
N LYS A 20 1.49 -4.94 -2.42
CA LYS A 20 0.21 -4.61 -1.77
C LYS A 20 -0.49 -3.47 -2.49
N LEU A 21 0.25 -2.42 -2.86
CA LEU A 21 -0.26 -1.28 -3.60
C LEU A 21 -0.89 -1.71 -4.93
N ARG A 22 -0.18 -2.54 -5.71
CA ARG A 22 -0.68 -3.06 -6.99
C ARG A 22 -2.00 -3.81 -6.83
N LYS A 23 -2.10 -4.70 -5.83
CA LYS A 23 -3.33 -5.45 -5.54
C LYS A 23 -4.52 -4.55 -5.20
N LEU A 24 -4.28 -3.40 -4.56
CA LEU A 24 -5.32 -2.43 -4.23
C LEU A 24 -5.77 -1.66 -5.48
N GLN A 25 -4.84 -1.26 -6.34
CA GLN A 25 -5.13 -0.60 -7.61
C GLN A 25 -5.91 -1.51 -8.56
N GLU A 26 -5.52 -2.79 -8.68
CA GLU A 26 -6.24 -3.82 -9.45
C GLU A 26 -7.69 -3.98 -8.96
N LYS A 27 -7.97 -3.68 -7.69
CA LYS A 27 -9.30 -3.71 -7.07
C LYS A 27 -10.03 -2.36 -7.10
N GLY A 28 -9.55 -1.43 -7.93
CA GLY A 28 -10.17 -0.14 -8.19
C GLY A 28 -9.98 0.89 -7.07
N LEU A 29 -8.98 0.71 -6.19
CA LEU A 29 -8.64 1.78 -5.23
C LEU A 29 -7.86 2.88 -5.96
N PRO A 30 -8.39 4.11 -6.05
CA PRO A 30 -7.70 5.22 -6.70
C PRO A 30 -6.40 5.56 -5.97
N LEU A 31 -5.37 5.93 -6.73
CA LEU A 31 -4.03 6.18 -6.18
C LEU A 31 -3.87 7.62 -5.72
N TYR A 32 -4.43 8.55 -6.48
CA TYR A 32 -4.25 9.98 -6.28
C TYR A 32 -5.55 10.65 -5.84
N PRO A 33 -5.49 11.74 -5.04
CA PRO A 33 -6.68 12.49 -4.66
C PRO A 33 -7.50 12.98 -5.87
N SER A 34 -6.83 13.33 -6.97
CA SER A 34 -7.48 13.68 -8.25
C SER A 34 -8.32 12.56 -8.86
N GLN A 35 -8.11 11.32 -8.44
CA GLN A 35 -8.88 10.12 -8.82
C GLN A 35 -9.93 9.74 -7.75
N GLY A 36 -10.13 10.57 -6.71
CA GLY A 36 -11.04 10.29 -5.61
C GLY A 36 -10.42 9.48 -4.46
N ALA A 37 -9.09 9.40 -4.37
CA ALA A 37 -8.42 8.76 -3.23
C ALA A 37 -8.59 9.62 -1.97
N THR A 38 -9.30 9.09 -0.97
CA THR A 38 -9.48 9.71 0.36
C THR A 38 -8.96 8.81 1.47
N VAL A 39 -8.48 9.38 2.58
CA VAL A 39 -7.96 8.62 3.72
C VAL A 39 -9.00 7.61 4.23
N GLU A 40 -10.26 8.01 4.33
CA GLU A 40 -11.36 7.13 4.75
C GLU A 40 -11.54 5.93 3.81
N LEU A 41 -11.47 6.14 2.49
CA LEU A 41 -11.56 5.07 1.50
C LEU A 41 -10.43 4.06 1.65
N TRP A 42 -9.21 4.55 1.92
CA TRP A 42 -8.02 3.73 2.18
C TRP A 42 -8.18 2.91 3.46
N GLU A 43 -8.60 3.52 4.57
CA GLU A 43 -8.84 2.82 5.83
C GLU A 43 -9.91 1.74 5.69
N ARG A 44 -11.02 2.05 4.99
CA ARG A 44 -12.09 1.08 4.72
C ARG A 44 -11.60 -0.10 3.90
N LYS A 45 -10.79 0.14 2.85
CA LYS A 45 -10.20 -0.93 2.04
C LYS A 45 -9.22 -1.76 2.86
N LEU A 46 -8.31 -1.14 3.62
CA LEU A 46 -7.35 -1.88 4.47
C LEU A 46 -8.04 -2.81 5.47
N LYS A 47 -9.16 -2.38 6.08
CA LYS A 47 -9.98 -3.23 6.96
C LYS A 47 -10.57 -4.47 6.24
N GLN A 48 -10.82 -4.40 4.93
CA GLN A 48 -11.29 -5.53 4.14
C GLN A 48 -10.17 -6.53 3.80
N PHE A 49 -8.91 -6.09 3.76
CA PHE A 49 -7.75 -6.92 3.40
C PHE A 49 -6.98 -7.46 4.61
N GLY A 50 -7.14 -6.87 5.80
CA GLY A 50 -6.49 -7.30 7.04
C GLY A 50 -7.12 -8.51 7.72
N LYS A 51 -7.60 -9.50 6.95
CA LYS A 51 -8.03 -10.81 7.46
C LYS A 51 -6.92 -11.85 7.33
#